data_AF-A0A077WRF7-F1
#
_entry.id   AF-A0A077WRF7-F1
#
_cell.length_a   1.000
_cell.length_b   1.000
_cell.length_c   1.000
_cell.angle_alpha   90.00
_cell.angle_beta   90.00
_cell.angle_gamma   90.00
#
_symmetry.space_group_name_H-M   'P 1'
#
loop_
_entity.id
_entity.type
_entity.pdbx_description
1 polymer ?
#
loop_
_entity_poly.entity_id
_entity_poly.type
_entity_poly.pdbx_seq_one_letter_code
_entity_poly.pdbx_strand_id
1 'polypeptide(L)'
;MALPRQHQSSFTPREIEFLAGNETITVIPTVKLPKLDFIQGTIGPFQPPLKSTVPVWLALLMKRNNLCTIVPPEWLTVENLTSKLEDEQTEPEFSQLPFRYMELSHMLLEVASTDIPNAEQVRRLLKDLRETRQAKTRLGIQSLDDESLMMNNMSLMEINEIRPLFIRAFNEMRKLREAED
;
A
#
# COMPACT_ATOMS: atom_id res chain seq x y z
N MET A 1 -23.62 -5.38 -14.22
CA MET A 1 -22.71 -4.85 -15.26
C MET A 1 -21.55 -5.83 -15.40
N ALA A 2 -21.21 -6.29 -16.61
CA ALA A 2 -20.12 -7.24 -16.80
C ALA A 2 -18.77 -6.50 -16.88
N LEU A 3 -17.80 -6.93 -16.07
CA LEU A 3 -16.42 -6.42 -16.12
C LEU A 3 -15.76 -6.80 -17.45
N PRO A 4 -14.97 -5.90 -18.10
CA PRO A 4 -14.17 -6.24 -19.26
C PRO A 4 -13.23 -7.41 -18.97
N ARG A 5 -13.02 -8.32 -19.93
CA ARG A 5 -12.23 -9.56 -19.74
C ARG A 5 -10.83 -9.32 -19.17
N GLN A 6 -10.21 -8.18 -19.49
CA GLN A 6 -8.87 -7.81 -19.01
C GLN A 6 -8.81 -7.52 -17.51
N HIS A 7 -9.93 -7.11 -16.90
CA HIS A 7 -10.04 -6.71 -15.49
C HIS A 7 -10.66 -7.81 -14.61
N GLN A 8 -10.96 -8.98 -15.18
CA GLN A 8 -11.56 -10.08 -14.43
C GLN A 8 -10.55 -10.82 -13.55
N SER A 9 -9.26 -10.78 -13.89
CA SER A 9 -8.20 -11.54 -13.19
C SER A 9 -7.48 -10.77 -12.09
N SER A 10 -7.43 -9.44 -12.17
CA SER A 10 -6.64 -8.59 -11.26
C SER A 10 -7.23 -7.19 -11.16
N PHE A 11 -6.97 -6.51 -10.05
CA PHE A 11 -7.40 -5.12 -9.85
C PHE A 11 -6.53 -4.16 -10.66
N THR A 12 -7.09 -3.02 -11.02
CA THR A 12 -6.29 -1.92 -11.57
C THR A 12 -5.54 -1.18 -10.46
N PRO A 13 -4.38 -0.55 -10.73
CA PRO A 13 -3.69 0.26 -9.73
C PRO A 13 -4.58 1.32 -9.08
N ARG A 14 -5.50 1.93 -9.87
CA ARG A 14 -6.45 2.92 -9.37
C ARG A 14 -7.51 2.34 -8.43
N GLU A 15 -7.97 1.11 -8.68
CA GLU A 15 -8.89 0.42 -7.76
C GLU A 15 -8.20 0.12 -6.43
N ILE A 16 -6.93 -0.27 -6.48
CA ILE A 16 -6.13 -0.56 -5.28
C ILE A 16 -5.90 0.73 -4.48
N GLU A 17 -5.55 1.84 -5.14
CA GLU A 17 -5.47 3.16 -4.49
C GLU A 17 -6.80 3.57 -3.87
N PHE A 18 -7.92 3.38 -4.59
CA PHE A 18 -9.25 3.65 -4.07
C PHE A 18 -9.55 2.83 -2.81
N LEU A 19 -9.18 1.55 -2.81
CA LEU A 19 -9.32 0.69 -1.63
C LEU A 19 -8.46 1.22 -0.48
N ALA A 20 -7.20 1.59 -0.73
CA ALA A 20 -6.27 2.15 0.25
C ALA A 20 -6.77 3.48 0.84
N GLY A 21 -7.56 4.24 0.09
CA GLY A 21 -8.19 5.48 0.56
C GLY A 21 -9.06 5.32 1.82
N ASN A 22 -9.59 4.12 2.08
CA ASN A 22 -10.41 3.84 3.27
C ASN A 22 -9.58 3.62 4.55
N GLU A 23 -8.26 3.50 4.45
CA GLU A 23 -7.40 3.42 5.63
C GLU A 23 -7.39 4.75 6.38
N THR A 24 -7.17 4.69 7.69
CA THR A 24 -7.21 5.87 8.55
C THR A 24 -5.81 6.42 8.78
N ILE A 25 -5.65 7.73 8.66
CA ILE A 25 -4.42 8.46 8.99
C ILE A 25 -4.71 9.60 9.98
N THR A 26 -3.65 10.10 10.61
CA THR A 26 -3.75 11.21 11.55
C THR A 26 -3.50 12.53 10.85
N VAL A 27 -4.37 13.51 11.10
CA VAL A 27 -4.26 14.87 10.55
C VAL A 27 -4.44 15.90 11.65
N ILE A 28 -3.78 17.03 11.48
CA ILE A 28 -3.94 18.21 12.33
C ILE A 28 -4.76 19.23 11.53
N PRO A 29 -6.03 19.49 11.89
CA PRO A 29 -6.84 20.49 11.21
C PRO A 29 -6.34 21.88 11.54
N THR A 30 -6.37 22.78 10.56
CA THR A 30 -6.03 24.21 10.69
C THR A 30 -7.27 25.04 10.97
N VAL A 31 -8.45 24.55 10.57
CA VAL A 31 -9.74 25.21 10.72
C VAL A 31 -10.65 24.42 11.68
N LYS A 32 -11.45 25.12 12.47
CA LYS A 32 -12.51 24.48 13.27
C LYS A 32 -13.63 24.04 12.33
N LEU A 33 -13.94 22.74 12.32
CA LEU A 33 -15.07 22.21 11.58
C LEU A 33 -15.99 21.44 12.53
N PRO A 34 -17.32 21.55 12.35
CA PRO A 34 -18.26 20.73 13.09
C PRO A 34 -18.07 19.25 12.74
N LYS A 35 -18.79 18.39 13.45
CA LYS A 35 -18.91 16.98 13.09
C LYS A 35 -19.49 16.88 11.66
N LEU A 36 -18.88 16.04 10.84
CA LEU A 36 -19.33 15.73 9.50
C LEU A 36 -20.04 14.38 9.53
N ASP A 37 -21.33 14.38 9.19
CA ASP A 37 -22.13 13.15 9.11
C ASP A 37 -22.01 12.58 7.70
N PHE A 38 -21.36 11.42 7.57
CA PHE A 38 -21.30 10.64 6.34
C PHE A 38 -22.20 9.41 6.45
N ILE A 39 -22.53 8.80 5.31
CA ILE A 39 -23.31 7.55 5.25
C ILE A 39 -22.65 6.44 6.07
N GLN A 40 -21.31 6.39 6.07
CA GLN A 40 -20.53 5.39 6.80
C GLN A 40 -20.32 5.73 8.29
N GLY A 41 -20.68 6.93 8.73
CA GLY A 41 -20.52 7.37 10.12
C GLY A 41 -20.17 8.85 10.25
N THR A 42 -20.17 9.33 11.49
CA THR A 42 -19.82 10.70 11.82
C THR A 42 -18.33 10.84 12.10
N ILE A 43 -17.67 11.80 11.47
CA ILE A 43 -16.24 12.10 11.66
C ILE A 43 -16.09 13.50 12.27
N GLY A 44 -15.19 13.65 13.25
CA GLY A 44 -14.96 14.91 13.95
C GLY A 44 -15.48 14.90 15.39
N PRO A 45 -15.44 16.05 16.12
CA PRO A 45 -15.22 17.41 15.62
C PRO A 45 -13.75 17.70 15.32
N PHE A 46 -13.50 18.60 14.37
CA PHE A 46 -12.16 19.06 14.05
C PHE A 46 -11.86 20.35 14.80
N GLN A 47 -10.90 20.30 15.72
CA GLN A 47 -10.51 21.45 16.53
C GLN A 47 -9.00 21.64 16.45
N PRO A 48 -8.50 22.72 15.84
CA PRO A 48 -7.07 23.03 15.86
C PRO A 48 -6.59 23.29 17.29
N PRO A 49 -5.40 22.83 17.71
CA PRO A 49 -4.41 22.02 16.97
C PRO A 49 -4.49 20.51 17.31
N LEU A 50 -5.65 20.00 17.74
CA LEU A 50 -5.81 18.60 18.17
C LEU A 50 -5.70 17.64 16.99
N LYS A 51 -4.94 16.56 17.17
CA LYS A 51 -4.84 15.48 16.19
C LYS A 51 -6.20 14.78 16.06
N SER A 52 -6.60 14.51 14.83
CA SER A 52 -7.83 13.79 14.50
C SER A 52 -7.53 12.65 13.54
N THR A 53 -8.18 11.49 13.74
CA THR A 53 -8.08 10.35 12.84
C THR A 53 -9.17 10.45 11.77
N VAL A 54 -8.76 10.39 10.51
CA VAL A 54 -9.67 10.46 9.36
C VAL A 54 -9.25 9.45 8.29
N PRO A 55 -10.17 8.98 7.44
CA PRO A 55 -9.81 8.24 6.25
C PRO A 55 -8.88 9.03 5.33
N VAL A 56 -7.99 8.34 4.62
CA VAL A 56 -7.02 8.94 3.69
C VAL A 56 -7.73 9.74 2.60
N TRP A 57 -8.83 9.23 2.03
CA TRP A 57 -9.58 9.98 1.00
C TRP A 57 -10.06 11.35 1.51
N LEU A 58 -10.46 11.44 2.79
CA LEU A 58 -10.90 12.69 3.41
C LEU A 58 -9.72 13.59 3.73
N ALA A 59 -8.63 13.03 4.26
CA ALA A 59 -7.40 13.77 4.52
C ALA A 59 -6.85 14.44 3.26
N LEU A 60 -6.80 13.71 2.14
CA LEU A 60 -6.34 14.25 0.86
C LEU A 60 -7.23 15.38 0.36
N LEU A 61 -8.56 15.25 0.51
CA LEU A 61 -9.50 16.32 0.15
C LEU A 61 -9.30 17.56 1.02
N MET A 62 -9.15 17.38 2.34
CA MET A 62 -8.90 18.47 3.27
C MET A 62 -7.55 19.15 2.99
N LYS A 63 -6.52 18.39 2.65
CA LYS A 63 -5.19 18.91 2.30
C LYS A 63 -5.21 19.72 1.01
N ARG A 64 -5.91 19.25 -0.04
CA ARG A 64 -6.10 20.01 -1.30
C ARG A 64 -6.79 21.36 -1.07
N ASN A 65 -7.66 21.44 -0.08
CA ASN A 65 -8.33 22.68 0.34
C ASN A 65 -7.56 23.47 1.41
N ASN A 66 -6.32 23.09 1.75
CA ASN A 66 -5.50 23.71 2.78
C ASN A 66 -6.16 23.76 4.18
N LEU A 67 -7.01 22.79 4.50
CA LEU A 67 -7.75 22.72 5.78
C LEU A 67 -7.03 21.91 6.87
N CYS A 68 -6.01 21.13 6.50
CA CYS A 68 -5.25 20.32 7.43
C CYS A 68 -3.78 20.16 7.00
N THR A 69 -2.94 19.87 7.99
CA THR A 69 -1.60 19.33 7.80
C THR A 69 -1.64 17.84 8.09
N ILE A 70 -1.14 17.02 7.17
CA ILE A 70 -1.11 15.57 7.33
C ILE A 70 0.11 15.20 8.16
N VAL A 71 -0.08 14.36 9.18
CA VAL A 71 1.04 13.82 9.95
C VAL A 71 1.51 12.55 9.25
N PRO A 72 2.79 12.45 8.85
CA PRO A 72 3.30 11.23 8.21
C PRO A 72 3.18 10.04 9.17
N PRO A 73 2.78 8.85 8.68
CA PRO A 73 2.81 7.63 9.48
C PRO A 73 4.22 7.32 9.98
N GLU A 74 4.33 6.66 11.13
CA GLU A 74 5.62 6.37 11.77
C GLU A 74 6.56 5.53 10.88
N TRP A 75 6.01 4.62 10.07
CA TRP A 75 6.79 3.80 9.15
C TRP A 75 7.31 4.58 7.93
N LEU A 76 6.71 5.74 7.59
CA LEU A 76 7.07 6.56 6.44
C LEU A 76 8.14 7.60 6.82
N THR A 77 9.19 7.15 7.50
CA THR A 77 10.35 7.98 7.86
C THR A 77 11.59 7.43 7.18
N VAL A 78 12.58 8.29 6.95
CA VAL A 78 13.84 7.90 6.31
C VAL A 78 14.52 6.79 7.10
N GLU A 79 14.61 6.93 8.43
CA GLU A 79 15.27 5.99 9.33
C GLU A 79 14.62 4.59 9.31
N ASN A 80 13.27 4.54 9.35
CA ASN A 80 12.56 3.27 9.32
C ASN A 80 12.66 2.61 7.94
N LEU A 81 12.57 3.37 6.85
CA LEU A 81 12.70 2.83 5.50
C LEU A 81 14.12 2.34 5.20
N THR A 82 15.16 3.00 5.71
CA THR A 82 16.54 2.50 5.59
C THR A 82 16.72 1.20 6.35
N SER A 83 16.25 1.12 7.60
CA SER A 83 16.31 -0.12 8.38
C SER A 83 15.55 -1.25 7.68
N LYS A 84 14.36 -0.99 7.14
CA LYS A 84 13.58 -2.00 6.42
C LYS A 84 14.25 -2.46 5.13
N LEU A 85 14.96 -1.57 4.44
CA LEU A 85 15.72 -1.92 3.25
C LEU A 85 16.92 -2.81 3.60
N GLU A 86 17.62 -2.53 4.70
CA GLU A 86 18.70 -3.38 5.22
C GLU A 86 18.20 -4.76 5.65
N ASP A 87 17.07 -4.81 6.38
CA ASP A 87 16.39 -6.06 6.75
C ASP A 87 16.06 -6.89 5.50
N GLU A 88 15.53 -6.24 4.45
CA GLU A 88 15.10 -6.90 3.22
C GLU A 88 16.27 -7.50 2.42
N GLN A 89 17.45 -6.89 2.49
CA GLN A 89 18.67 -7.38 1.85
C GLN A 89 19.35 -8.51 2.64
N THR A 90 19.25 -8.47 3.96
CA THR A 90 19.96 -9.40 4.86
C THR A 90 19.13 -10.67 5.09
N GLU A 91 17.84 -10.52 5.37
CA GLU A 91 16.95 -11.62 5.71
C GLU A 91 16.33 -12.25 4.46
N PRO A 92 16.11 -13.58 4.46
CA PRO A 92 15.44 -14.26 3.35
C PRO A 92 13.93 -13.94 3.31
N GLU A 93 13.30 -13.66 4.46
CA GLU A 93 11.88 -13.32 4.54
C GLU A 93 11.61 -11.86 4.18
N PHE A 94 10.36 -11.54 3.83
CA PHE A 94 9.96 -10.16 3.58
C PHE A 94 9.86 -9.37 4.88
N SER A 95 10.42 -8.17 4.89
CA SER A 95 10.31 -7.25 6.02
C SER A 95 8.85 -6.86 6.28
N GLN A 96 8.51 -6.71 7.56
CA GLN A 96 7.16 -6.33 7.98
C GLN A 96 6.88 -4.87 7.61
N LEU A 97 5.89 -4.67 6.74
CA LEU A 97 5.38 -3.38 6.31
C LEU A 97 3.85 -3.40 6.31
N PRO A 98 3.19 -2.23 6.41
CA PRO A 98 1.75 -2.14 6.22
C PRO A 98 1.33 -2.73 4.87
N PHE A 99 0.21 -3.44 4.85
CA PHE A 99 -0.26 -4.16 3.66
C PHE A 99 -0.43 -3.29 2.42
N ARG A 100 -0.72 -1.99 2.60
CA ARG A 100 -0.93 -1.01 1.52
C ARG A 100 0.07 0.15 1.54
N TYR A 101 1.29 -0.11 1.99
CA TYR A 101 2.31 0.92 2.15
C TYR A 101 2.64 1.63 0.82
N MET A 102 2.59 0.92 -0.30
CA MET A 102 2.94 1.46 -1.62
C MET A 102 1.89 2.49 -2.09
N GLU A 103 0.62 2.17 -1.91
CA GLU A 103 -0.51 2.99 -2.31
C GLU A 103 -0.63 4.19 -1.39
N LEU A 104 -0.51 3.97 -0.08
CA LEU A 104 -0.49 5.06 0.90
C LEU A 104 0.65 6.03 0.63
N SER A 105 1.87 5.52 0.43
CA SER A 105 3.02 6.39 0.19
C SER A 105 2.89 7.16 -1.12
N HIS A 106 2.39 6.54 -2.19
CA HIS A 106 2.11 7.23 -3.45
C HIS A 106 1.13 8.39 -3.27
N MET A 107 -0.05 8.14 -2.68
CA MET A 107 -1.08 9.15 -2.46
C MET A 107 -0.60 10.29 -1.55
N LEU A 108 0.12 9.97 -0.48
CA LEU A 108 0.64 10.96 0.47
C LEU A 108 1.75 11.81 -0.14
N LEU A 109 2.68 11.21 -0.87
CA LEU A 109 3.78 11.95 -1.50
C LEU A 109 3.27 12.82 -2.66
N GLU A 110 2.21 12.43 -3.35
CA GLU A 110 1.61 13.25 -4.41
C GLU A 110 0.98 14.54 -3.87
N VAL A 111 0.20 14.47 -2.80
CA VAL A 111 -0.60 15.61 -2.29
C VAL A 111 0.06 16.33 -1.11
N ALA A 112 0.80 15.62 -0.27
CA ALA A 112 1.31 16.09 1.02
C ALA A 112 2.84 16.04 1.11
N SER A 113 3.55 16.13 -0.03
CA SER A 113 5.03 16.17 -0.06
C SER A 113 5.63 17.26 0.83
N THR A 114 4.93 18.37 1.04
CA THR A 114 5.37 19.47 1.91
C THR A 114 5.38 19.12 3.39
N ASP A 115 4.53 18.17 3.80
CA ASP A 115 4.34 17.82 5.21
C ASP A 115 5.28 16.67 5.62
N ILE A 116 5.86 15.98 4.64
CA ILE A 116 6.74 14.83 4.85
C ILE A 116 8.19 15.32 4.88
N PRO A 117 8.93 15.11 5.97
CA PRO A 117 10.35 15.47 6.04
C PRO A 117 11.15 14.64 5.02
N ASN A 118 12.05 15.29 4.28
CA ASN A 118 12.92 14.66 3.29
C ASN A 118 12.14 13.81 2.25
N ALA A 119 10.99 14.28 1.77
CA ALA A 119 10.10 13.55 0.86
C ALA A 119 10.79 12.96 -0.38
N GLU A 120 11.80 13.65 -0.93
CA GLU A 120 12.56 13.14 -2.09
C GLU A 120 13.43 11.93 -1.74
N GLN A 121 14.04 11.91 -0.54
CA GLN A 121 14.79 10.76 -0.07
C GLN A 121 13.85 9.58 0.22
N VAL A 122 12.67 9.85 0.81
CA VAL A 122 11.62 8.84 1.01
C VAL A 122 11.19 8.21 -0.32
N ARG A 123 11.00 9.00 -1.39
CA ARG A 123 10.68 8.49 -2.73
C ARG A 123 11.74 7.53 -3.25
N ARG A 124 13.03 7.86 -3.07
CA ARG A 124 14.15 7.00 -3.49
C ARG A 124 14.16 5.70 -2.71
N LEU A 125 14.09 5.77 -1.38
CA LEU A 125 14.09 4.58 -0.52
C LEU A 125 12.91 3.64 -0.82
N LEU A 126 11.71 4.18 -1.04
CA LEU A 126 10.55 3.36 -1.43
C LEU A 126 10.73 2.69 -2.79
N LYS A 127 11.38 3.36 -3.73
CA LYS A 127 11.70 2.79 -5.04
C LYS A 127 12.72 1.66 -4.90
N ASP A 128 13.80 1.89 -4.16
CA ASP A 128 14.83 0.90 -3.91
C ASP A 128 14.24 -0.34 -3.19
N LEU A 129 13.41 -0.11 -2.17
CA LEU A 129 12.68 -1.16 -1.45
C LEU A 129 11.73 -1.95 -2.35
N ARG A 130 11.06 -1.30 -3.30
CA ARG A 130 10.22 -1.99 -4.30
C ARG A 130 11.07 -2.88 -5.20
N GLU A 131 12.20 -2.37 -5.68
CA GLU A 131 13.08 -3.08 -6.59
C GLU A 131 13.70 -4.32 -5.91
N THR A 132 14.14 -4.20 -4.65
CA THR A 132 14.67 -5.32 -3.86
C THR A 132 13.60 -6.37 -3.62
N ARG A 133 12.39 -5.98 -3.19
CA ARG A 133 11.27 -6.91 -2.96
C ARG A 133 10.80 -7.59 -4.24
N GLN A 134 10.77 -6.88 -5.36
CA GLN A 134 10.44 -7.46 -6.66
C GLN A 134 11.51 -8.47 -7.13
N ALA A 135 12.79 -8.22 -6.85
CA ALA A 135 13.87 -9.16 -7.12
C ALA A 135 13.74 -10.42 -6.25
N LYS A 136 13.51 -10.27 -4.94
CA LYS A 136 13.25 -11.39 -4.02
C LYS A 136 12.03 -12.20 -4.44
N THR A 137 10.95 -11.54 -4.84
CA THR A 137 9.75 -12.21 -5.36
C THR A 137 10.06 -13.02 -6.61
N ARG A 138 10.83 -12.49 -7.56
CA ARG A 138 11.23 -13.23 -8.76
C ARG A 138 12.01 -14.49 -8.43
N LEU A 139 12.88 -14.45 -7.42
CA LEU A 139 13.60 -15.63 -6.91
C LEU A 139 12.63 -16.64 -6.27
N GLY A 140 11.69 -16.16 -5.44
CA GLY A 140 10.70 -17.04 -4.80
C GLY A 140 9.73 -17.71 -5.80
N ILE A 141 9.47 -17.07 -6.95
CA ILE A 141 8.66 -17.66 -8.03
C ILE A 141 9.44 -18.77 -8.77
N GLN A 142 10.77 -18.73 -8.79
CA GLN A 142 11.56 -19.81 -9.42
C GLN A 142 11.54 -21.10 -8.61
N SER A 143 11.40 -21.00 -7.29
CA SER A 143 11.28 -22.14 -6.36
C SER A 143 9.83 -22.54 -6.13
N LEU A 144 8.98 -22.47 -7.17
CA LEU A 144 7.57 -22.81 -7.04
C LEU A 144 7.34 -24.32 -7.04
N ASP A 145 6.77 -24.80 -5.95
CA ASP A 145 6.26 -26.16 -5.81
C ASP A 145 4.74 -26.22 -6.05
N ASP A 146 4.23 -27.40 -6.38
CA ASP A 146 2.82 -27.64 -6.72
C ASP A 146 1.83 -27.52 -5.55
N GLU A 147 2.33 -27.47 -4.30
CA GLU A 147 1.45 -27.61 -3.12
C GLU A 147 1.17 -26.29 -2.41
N SER A 148 2.18 -25.46 -2.15
CA SER A 148 1.99 -24.20 -1.44
C SER A 148 3.11 -23.19 -1.67
N LEU A 149 2.76 -21.91 -1.64
CA LEU A 149 3.72 -20.80 -1.58
C LEU A 149 3.41 -19.94 -0.36
N MET A 150 4.42 -19.71 0.48
CA MET A 150 4.32 -18.79 1.61
C MET A 150 4.43 -17.34 1.13
N MET A 151 3.40 -16.52 1.37
CA MET A 151 3.33 -15.11 0.96
C MET A 151 3.25 -14.18 2.19
N ASN A 152 4.11 -14.40 3.18
CA ASN A 152 4.12 -13.60 4.40
C ASN A 152 4.62 -12.17 4.12
N ASN A 153 4.00 -11.18 4.76
CA ASN A 153 4.37 -9.76 4.71
C ASN A 153 4.41 -9.11 3.31
N MET A 154 3.79 -9.72 2.30
CA MET A 154 3.68 -9.13 0.95
C MET A 154 2.56 -8.07 0.91
N SER A 155 2.79 -6.98 0.16
CA SER A 155 1.81 -5.91 -0.02
C SER A 155 0.75 -6.23 -1.07
N LEU A 156 -0.37 -5.49 -1.03
CA LEU A 156 -1.46 -5.67 -1.98
C LEU A 156 -1.02 -5.42 -3.43
N MET A 157 -0.25 -4.36 -3.69
CA MET A 157 0.29 -4.05 -5.01
C MET A 157 1.18 -5.18 -5.54
N GLU A 158 2.11 -5.68 -4.72
CA GLU A 158 3.01 -6.79 -5.09
C GLU A 158 2.21 -8.04 -5.45
N ILE A 159 1.26 -8.44 -4.59
CA ILE A 159 0.38 -9.60 -4.83
C ILE A 159 -0.38 -9.42 -6.14
N ASN A 160 -0.93 -8.22 -6.39
CA ASN A 160 -1.74 -7.97 -7.58
C ASN A 160 -0.91 -8.03 -8.88
N GLU A 161 0.36 -7.61 -8.84
CA GLU A 161 1.28 -7.73 -9.99
C GLU A 161 1.58 -9.19 -10.36
N ILE A 162 1.77 -10.05 -9.36
CA ILE A 162 2.18 -11.45 -9.55
C ILE A 162 0.98 -12.35 -9.87
N ARG A 163 -0.18 -12.04 -9.31
CA ARG A 163 -1.42 -12.82 -9.38
C ARG A 163 -1.75 -13.40 -10.77
N PRO A 164 -1.80 -12.63 -11.87
CA PRO A 164 -2.25 -13.17 -13.15
C PRO A 164 -1.29 -14.21 -13.73
N LEU A 165 0.02 -14.06 -13.50
CA LEU A 165 1.02 -15.04 -13.92
C LEU A 165 0.96 -16.28 -13.02
N PHE A 166 0.97 -16.05 -11.71
CA PHE A 166 1.02 -17.09 -10.70
C PHE A 166 -0.16 -18.06 -10.81
N ILE A 167 -1.40 -17.53 -10.86
CA ILE A 167 -2.60 -18.36 -10.94
C ILE A 167 -2.58 -19.23 -12.21
N ARG A 168 -2.12 -18.68 -13.34
CA ARG A 168 -2.05 -19.43 -14.60
C ARG A 168 -1.01 -20.53 -14.53
N ALA A 169 0.22 -20.20 -14.14
CA ALA A 169 1.31 -21.18 -14.04
C ALA A 169 0.96 -22.32 -13.08
N PHE A 170 0.47 -21.97 -11.88
CA PHE A 170 0.11 -22.95 -10.85
C PHE A 170 -1.04 -23.87 -11.30
N ASN A 171 -2.06 -23.32 -11.98
CA ASN A 171 -3.15 -24.14 -12.51
C ASN A 171 -2.68 -25.12 -13.60
N GLU A 172 -1.73 -24.72 -14.45
CA GLU A 172 -1.18 -25.63 -15.46
C GLU A 172 -0.27 -26.70 -14.84
N MET A 173 0.57 -26.35 -13.87
CA MET A 173 1.38 -27.32 -13.13
C MET A 173 0.51 -28.38 -12.45
N ARG A 174 -0.56 -27.93 -11.78
CA ARG A 174 -1.54 -28.84 -11.16
C ARG A 174 -2.23 -29.77 -12.16
N LYS A 175 -2.62 -29.28 -13.34
CA LYS A 175 -3.22 -30.12 -14.39
C LYS A 175 -2.27 -31.19 -14.92
N LEU A 176 -0.98 -30.86 -15.06
CA LEU A 176 0.02 -31.82 -15.51
C LEU A 176 0.18 -32.94 -14.49
N ARG A 177 0.25 -32.59 -13.20
CA ARG A 177 0.30 -33.58 -12.12
C ARG A 177 -0.94 -34.48 -12.07
N GLU A 178 -2.14 -33.91 -12.17
CA GLU A 178 -3.41 -34.67 -12.23
C GLU A 178 -3.50 -35.59 -13.47
N ALA A 179 -2.68 -35.37 -14.51
CA ALA A 179 -2.61 -36.24 -15.69
C ALA A 179 -1.52 -37.33 -15.60
N GLU A 180 -0.57 -37.18 -14.68
CA GLU A 180 0.49 -38.16 -14.41
C GLU A 180 0.04 -39.24 -13.39
N ASP A 181 -0.91 -38.91 -12.51
CA ASP A 181 -1.58 -39.82 -11.56
C ASP A 181 -2.75 -40.60 -12.20
#